data_AF-A0AAW2D7N5-F1
#
_entry.id   AF-A0AAW2D7N5-F1
#
_cell.length_a   1.000
_cell.length_b   1.000
_cell.length_c   1.000
_cell.angle_alpha   90.00
_cell.angle_beta   90.00
_cell.angle_gamma   90.00
#
_symmetry.space_group_name_H-M   'P 1'
#
loop_
_entity.id
_entity.type
_entity.pdbx_description
1 polymer ?
#
loop_
_entity_poly.entity_id
_entity_poly.type
_entity_poly.pdbx_seq_one_letter_code
_entity_poly.pdbx_strand_id
1 'polypeptide(L)'
;MVDTHLNQNSVVLDYDRQKELKAFDDTKAGVKGLVDSGIVKIPPIFVIPTDELSFEKSYSGSTHLQVPVIDLKNIHEGGVQRKQVVEEIQHASETWGLFQIVNHGISEAVMDDMIKGIRRFHEQPTEVKREYYSRDVQKNVNFFSNYQLYKAKSANWRDTLSFSMAPVAPSPEEYPAVCRYS
;
A
#
# COMPACT_ATOMS: atom_id res chain seq x y z
N MET A 1 -3.63 -54.77 -29.14
CA MET A 1 -2.56 -53.76 -29.26
C MET A 1 -3.04 -52.51 -28.56
N VAL A 2 -2.19 -51.94 -27.72
CA VAL A 2 -2.50 -51.04 -26.62
C VAL A 2 -2.93 -49.65 -27.10
N ASP A 3 -4.15 -49.24 -26.75
CA ASP A 3 -4.58 -47.85 -26.81
C ASP A 3 -3.82 -47.06 -25.74
N THR A 4 -2.89 -46.23 -26.21
CA THR A 4 -2.08 -45.37 -25.35
C THR A 4 -2.83 -44.06 -25.15
N HIS A 5 -3.77 -44.03 -24.20
CA HIS A 5 -4.26 -42.77 -23.67
C HIS A 5 -3.12 -42.10 -22.89
N LEU A 6 -2.57 -41.05 -23.49
CA LEU A 6 -1.69 -40.10 -22.81
C LEU A 6 -2.47 -39.47 -21.64
N ASN A 7 -2.19 -39.97 -20.45
CA ASN A 7 -2.62 -39.42 -19.18
C ASN A 7 -1.98 -38.02 -19.03
N GLN A 8 -2.71 -36.96 -19.40
CA GLN A 8 -2.41 -35.58 -19.00
C GLN A 8 -2.65 -35.44 -17.48
N ASN A 9 -1.76 -36.02 -16.69
CA ASN A 9 -1.66 -35.79 -15.26
C ASN A 9 -0.17 -35.56 -14.93
N SER A 10 0.35 -34.41 -15.36
CA SER A 10 1.68 -33.95 -14.96
C SER A 10 1.53 -32.90 -13.84
N VAL A 11 1.44 -33.40 -12.61
CA VAL A 11 1.88 -32.77 -11.35
C VAL A 11 1.40 -31.33 -11.13
N VAL A 12 0.16 -31.16 -10.68
CA VAL A 12 -0.16 -30.02 -9.81
C VAL A 12 0.51 -30.34 -8.47
N LEU A 13 1.70 -29.79 -8.26
CA LEU A 13 2.41 -29.87 -6.98
C LEU A 13 1.46 -29.45 -5.86
N ASP A 14 1.51 -30.18 -4.75
CA ASP A 14 0.79 -29.98 -3.48
C ASP A 14 1.10 -28.59 -2.87
N TYR A 15 0.57 -27.54 -3.51
CA TYR A 15 0.77 -26.16 -3.11
C TYR A 15 -0.19 -25.85 -1.96
N ASP A 16 0.33 -25.88 -0.75
CA ASP A 16 -0.38 -25.44 0.44
C ASP A 16 -0.19 -23.93 0.65
N ARG A 17 -1.15 -23.16 0.11
CA ARG A 17 -1.22 -21.71 0.29
C ARG A 17 -1.25 -21.30 1.76
N GLN A 18 -1.94 -22.04 2.63
CA GLN A 18 -2.08 -21.65 4.04
C GLN A 18 -0.75 -21.79 4.77
N LYS A 19 -0.01 -22.85 4.48
CA LYS A 19 1.36 -23.02 4.99
C LYS A 19 2.29 -21.91 4.52
N GLU A 20 2.22 -21.51 3.25
CA GLU A 20 3.05 -20.41 2.74
C GLU A 20 2.68 -19.05 3.38
N LEU A 21 1.39 -18.73 3.49
CA LEU A 21 0.94 -17.52 4.18
C LEU A 21 1.42 -17.47 5.63
N LYS A 22 1.29 -18.60 6.34
CA LYS A 22 1.74 -18.70 7.74
C LYS A 22 3.26 -18.52 7.84
N ALA A 23 4.03 -19.19 6.98
CA ALA A 23 5.48 -19.05 6.96
C ALA A 23 5.91 -17.60 6.71
N PHE A 24 5.25 -16.91 5.77
CA PHE A 24 5.47 -15.49 5.52
C PHE A 24 5.14 -14.63 6.75
N ASP A 25 3.97 -14.81 7.35
CA ASP A 25 3.51 -14.02 8.50
C ASP A 25 4.37 -14.24 9.76
N ASP A 26 4.79 -15.49 10.00
CA ASP A 26 5.65 -15.88 11.14
C ASP A 26 7.03 -15.19 11.08
N THR A 27 7.52 -14.86 9.87
CA THR A 27 8.76 -14.09 9.73
C THR A 27 8.63 -12.71 10.37
N LYS A 28 7.42 -12.10 10.32
CA LYS A 28 7.16 -10.71 10.70
C LYS A 28 8.10 -9.69 10.03
N ALA A 29 8.76 -10.09 8.94
CA ALA A 29 9.75 -9.29 8.24
C ALA A 29 9.15 -8.48 7.09
N GLY A 30 7.93 -8.88 6.67
CA GLY A 30 7.22 -8.30 5.56
C GLY A 30 7.85 -8.57 4.21
N VAL A 31 7.36 -7.87 3.19
CA VAL A 31 7.83 -8.01 1.80
C VAL A 31 9.27 -7.51 1.66
N LYS A 32 9.65 -6.44 2.37
CA LYS A 32 11.03 -5.95 2.43
C LYS A 32 11.99 -7.05 2.91
N GLY A 33 11.61 -7.82 3.94
CA GLY A 33 12.41 -8.95 4.41
C GLY A 33 12.59 -10.05 3.36
N LEU A 34 11.55 -10.34 2.57
CA LEU A 34 11.66 -11.25 1.43
C LEU A 34 12.66 -10.71 0.39
N VAL A 35 12.52 -9.44 0.00
CA VAL A 35 13.41 -8.79 -0.98
C VAL A 35 14.86 -8.82 -0.48
N ASP A 36 15.09 -8.43 0.76
CA ASP A 36 16.42 -8.37 1.37
C ASP A 36 17.06 -9.78 1.50
N SER A 37 16.26 -10.85 1.57
CA SER A 37 16.76 -12.23 1.53
C SER A 37 17.26 -12.69 0.15
N GLY A 38 17.10 -11.86 -0.89
CA GLY A 38 17.60 -12.16 -2.24
C GLY A 38 16.71 -13.13 -3.03
N ILE A 39 15.40 -13.12 -2.82
CA ILE A 39 14.48 -13.95 -3.60
C ILE A 39 14.65 -13.69 -5.11
N VAL A 40 14.63 -14.77 -5.90
CA VAL A 40 14.73 -14.70 -7.36
C VAL A 40 13.40 -14.97 -8.07
N LYS A 41 12.38 -15.39 -7.31
CA LYS A 41 11.02 -15.64 -7.78
C LYS A 41 10.01 -15.08 -6.78
N ILE A 42 8.95 -14.47 -7.30
CA ILE A 42 7.84 -13.98 -6.48
C ILE A 42 7.07 -15.19 -5.93
N PRO A 43 6.84 -15.28 -4.61
CA PRO A 43 6.04 -16.36 -4.02
C PRO A 43 4.61 -16.38 -4.57
N PRO A 44 4.02 -17.56 -4.84
CA PRO A 44 2.67 -17.69 -5.40
C PRO A 44 1.58 -16.95 -4.63
N ILE A 45 1.70 -16.79 -3.30
CA ILE A 45 0.76 -15.98 -2.50
C ILE A 45 0.60 -14.52 -3.00
N PHE A 46 1.57 -13.95 -3.73
CA PHE A 46 1.50 -12.58 -4.27
C PHE A 46 1.07 -12.49 -5.74
N VAL A 47 0.87 -13.63 -6.41
CA VAL A 47 0.50 -13.66 -7.83
C VAL A 47 -1.02 -13.50 -7.95
N ILE A 48 -1.46 -12.50 -8.73
CA ILE A 48 -2.88 -12.26 -8.99
C ILE A 48 -3.41 -13.35 -9.95
N PRO A 49 -4.50 -14.05 -9.61
CA PRO A 49 -5.13 -15.02 -10.49
C PRO A 49 -5.56 -14.42 -11.84
N THR A 50 -5.37 -15.16 -12.93
CA THR A 50 -5.59 -14.66 -14.30
C THR A 50 -7.04 -14.27 -14.59
N ASP A 51 -8.01 -14.83 -13.88
CA ASP A 51 -9.43 -14.46 -13.94
C ASP A 51 -9.69 -13.02 -13.46
N GLU A 52 -8.86 -12.49 -12.55
CA GLU A 52 -8.96 -11.11 -12.05
C GLU A 52 -8.23 -10.09 -12.94
N LEU A 53 -7.27 -10.55 -13.75
CA LEU A 53 -6.53 -9.71 -14.70
C LEU A 53 -7.38 -9.25 -15.91
N SER A 54 -8.62 -9.72 -16.03
CA SER A 54 -9.54 -9.35 -17.11
C SER A 54 -9.87 -7.85 -17.13
N PHE A 55 -9.68 -7.13 -16.01
CA PHE A 55 -9.81 -5.68 -15.93
C PHE A 55 -8.67 -4.90 -16.63
N GLU A 56 -7.49 -5.48 -16.80
CA GLU A 56 -6.32 -4.76 -17.33
C GLU A 56 -6.24 -4.77 -18.87
N LYS A 57 -7.01 -5.64 -19.55
CA LYS A 57 -6.94 -5.83 -21.01
C LYS A 57 -7.71 -4.80 -21.85
N SER A 58 -8.39 -3.84 -21.23
CA SER A 58 -9.25 -2.87 -21.92
C SER A 58 -8.60 -1.51 -22.24
N TYR A 59 -7.32 -1.31 -21.96
CA TYR A 59 -6.60 -0.11 -22.39
C TYR A 59 -6.23 -0.18 -23.88
N SER A 60 -7.21 0.04 -24.75
CA SER A 60 -6.94 0.52 -26.11
C SER A 60 -6.44 1.98 -26.04
N GLY A 61 -5.55 2.34 -26.95
CA GLY A 61 -4.72 3.55 -26.88
C GLY A 61 -5.46 4.86 -26.55
N SER A 62 -4.93 5.53 -25.52
CA SER A 62 -5.01 6.96 -25.19
C SER A 62 -6.31 7.71 -25.48
N THR A 63 -7.14 7.87 -24.45
CA THR A 63 -7.72 9.18 -24.15
C THR A 63 -6.76 9.91 -23.21
N HIS A 64 -6.43 11.18 -23.51
CA HIS A 64 -5.68 12.06 -22.60
C HIS A 64 -6.55 12.36 -21.36
N LEU A 65 -6.73 11.37 -20.48
CA LEU A 65 -7.36 11.57 -19.19
C LEU A 65 -6.33 12.23 -18.28
N GLN A 66 -6.46 13.54 -18.11
CA GLN A 66 -5.68 14.30 -17.14
C GLN A 66 -6.50 14.43 -15.87
N VAL A 67 -5.98 13.86 -14.78
CA VAL A 67 -6.54 14.02 -13.44
C VAL A 67 -6.65 15.52 -13.12
N PRO A 68 -7.79 16.03 -12.62
CA PRO A 68 -7.94 17.43 -12.26
C PRO A 68 -6.88 17.89 -11.27
N VAL A 69 -6.34 19.09 -11.47
CA VAL A 69 -5.40 19.75 -10.56
C VAL A 69 -6.07 21.00 -10.02
N ILE A 70 -6.21 21.09 -8.70
CA ILE A 70 -6.89 22.20 -8.01
C ILE A 70 -5.84 23.03 -7.29
N ASP A 71 -5.84 24.33 -7.55
CA ASP A 71 -4.89 25.28 -6.96
C ASP A 71 -5.52 25.99 -5.74
N LEU A 72 -4.94 25.78 -4.54
CA LEU A 72 -5.41 26.44 -3.31
C LEU A 72 -4.73 27.80 -3.06
N LYS A 73 -3.94 28.30 -4.00
CA LYS A 73 -3.31 29.62 -3.89
C LYS A 73 -4.36 30.68 -3.55
N ASN A 74 -4.07 31.49 -2.54
CA ASN A 74 -4.90 32.59 -2.08
C ASN A 74 -6.31 32.18 -1.59
N ILE A 75 -6.59 30.90 -1.32
CA ILE A 75 -7.91 30.45 -0.82
C ILE A 75 -8.32 31.14 0.50
N HIS A 76 -7.33 31.60 1.28
CA HIS A 76 -7.52 32.30 2.54
C HIS A 76 -7.94 33.77 2.37
N GLU A 77 -7.79 34.36 1.17
CA GLU A 77 -8.22 35.75 0.88
C GLU A 77 -9.75 35.88 0.78
N GLY A 78 -10.48 34.75 0.71
CA GLY A 78 -11.94 34.71 0.73
C GLY A 78 -12.60 35.15 -0.57
N GLY A 79 -13.90 35.44 -0.50
CA GLY A 79 -14.67 35.95 -1.64
C GLY A 79 -14.82 34.97 -2.80
N VAL A 80 -14.62 35.47 -4.03
CA VAL A 80 -14.86 34.74 -5.28
C VAL A 80 -13.90 33.56 -5.46
N GLN A 81 -12.62 33.72 -5.09
CA GLN A 81 -11.60 32.69 -5.26
C GLN A 81 -11.93 31.42 -4.47
N ARG A 82 -12.32 31.57 -3.19
CA ARG A 82 -12.72 30.43 -2.35
C ARG A 82 -13.93 29.70 -2.93
N LYS A 83 -14.91 30.45 -3.47
CA LYS A 83 -16.10 29.86 -4.07
C LYS A 83 -15.74 29.02 -5.31
N GLN A 84 -14.87 29.53 -6.18
CA GLN A 84 -14.40 28.80 -7.36
C GLN A 84 -13.69 27.49 -6.98
N VAL A 85 -12.78 27.53 -6.01
CA VAL A 85 -12.07 26.33 -5.55
C VAL A 85 -13.04 25.28 -4.97
N VAL A 86 -14.07 25.71 -4.22
CA VAL A 86 -15.10 24.78 -3.70
C VAL A 86 -15.90 24.14 -4.84
N GLU A 87 -16.26 24.92 -5.87
CA GLU A 87 -16.95 24.41 -7.06
C GLU A 87 -16.07 23.42 -7.86
N GLU A 88 -14.76 23.70 -7.99
CA GLU A 88 -13.80 22.78 -8.62
C GLU A 88 -13.67 21.46 -7.85
N ILE A 89 -13.55 21.53 -6.51
CA ILE A 89 -13.50 20.33 -5.64
C ILE A 89 -14.78 19.52 -5.78
N GLN A 90 -15.94 20.17 -5.74
CA GLN A 90 -17.23 19.50 -5.91
C GLN A 90 -17.27 18.79 -7.27
N HIS A 91 -16.97 19.52 -8.35
CA HIS A 91 -17.02 18.96 -9.70
C HIS A 91 -16.07 17.79 -9.88
N ALA A 92 -14.81 17.91 -9.42
CA ALA A 92 -13.83 16.82 -9.50
C ALA A 92 -14.24 15.60 -8.66
N SER A 93 -14.84 15.83 -7.48
CA SER A 93 -15.35 14.75 -6.64
C SER A 93 -16.52 14.00 -7.31
N GLU A 94 -17.45 14.71 -7.94
CA GLU A 94 -18.63 14.14 -8.60
C GLU A 94 -18.28 13.41 -9.91
N THR A 95 -17.32 13.92 -10.67
CA THR A 95 -17.02 13.44 -12.02
C THR A 95 -15.83 12.48 -12.08
N TRP A 96 -14.80 12.71 -11.26
CA TRP A 96 -13.57 11.89 -11.25
C TRP A 96 -13.44 11.02 -10.01
N GLY A 97 -13.97 11.46 -8.87
CA GLY A 97 -13.73 10.83 -7.56
C GLY A 97 -12.27 10.93 -7.08
N LEU A 98 -11.41 11.66 -7.81
CA LEU A 98 -10.01 11.88 -7.51
C LEU A 98 -9.51 13.20 -8.13
N PHE A 99 -8.59 13.89 -7.47
CA PHE A 99 -7.94 15.11 -7.95
C PHE A 99 -6.62 15.33 -7.21
N GLN A 100 -5.75 16.15 -7.79
CA GLN A 100 -4.52 16.62 -7.16
C GLN A 100 -4.73 18.03 -6.61
N ILE A 101 -4.02 18.35 -5.53
CA ILE A 101 -4.03 19.68 -4.92
C ILE A 101 -2.62 20.27 -4.99
N VAL A 102 -2.50 21.52 -5.44
CA VAL A 102 -1.26 22.30 -5.40
C VAL A 102 -1.43 23.56 -4.54
N ASN A 103 -0.31 24.15 -4.11
CA ASN A 103 -0.30 25.31 -3.20
C ASN A 103 -1.12 25.10 -1.92
N HIS A 104 -1.11 23.86 -1.39
CA HIS A 104 -1.89 23.44 -0.22
C HIS A 104 -1.39 23.99 1.14
N GLY A 105 -0.32 24.79 1.14
CA GLY A 105 0.22 25.45 2.33
C GLY A 105 1.09 24.57 3.24
N ILE A 106 1.28 23.29 2.91
CA ILE A 106 2.24 22.41 3.61
C ILE A 106 3.60 22.61 2.93
N SER A 107 4.62 22.99 3.71
CA SER A 107 5.97 23.22 3.18
C SER A 107 6.58 21.94 2.60
N GLU A 108 7.35 22.07 1.53
CA GLU A 108 8.09 20.95 0.93
C GLU A 108 9.00 20.25 1.94
N ALA A 109 9.66 20.99 2.83
CA ALA A 109 10.52 20.44 3.88
C ALA A 109 9.80 19.41 4.77
N VAL A 110 8.58 19.72 5.22
CA VAL A 110 7.76 18.78 6.03
C VAL A 110 7.40 17.52 5.25
N MET A 111 7.06 17.64 3.96
CA MET A 111 6.74 16.48 3.13
C MET A 111 7.99 15.60 2.90
N ASP A 112 9.13 16.22 2.62
CA ASP A 112 10.41 15.54 2.45
C ASP A 112 10.85 14.82 3.72
N ASP A 113 10.73 15.46 4.88
CA ASP A 113 11.15 14.89 6.14
C ASP A 113 10.24 13.74 6.56
N MET A 114 8.94 13.81 6.27
CA MET A 114 8.02 12.69 6.43
C MET A 114 8.44 11.48 5.55
N ILE A 115 8.73 11.71 4.26
CA ILE A 115 9.21 10.64 3.36
C ILE A 115 10.52 10.04 3.88
N LYS A 116 11.47 10.86 4.32
CA LYS A 116 12.73 10.40 4.92
C LYS A 116 12.50 9.62 6.21
N GLY A 117 11.58 10.05 7.07
CA GLY A 117 11.20 9.35 8.30
C GLY A 117 10.70 7.93 8.04
N ILE A 118 9.75 7.79 7.13
CA ILE A 118 9.20 6.48 6.75
C ILE A 118 10.26 5.60 6.07
N ARG A 119 11.06 6.16 5.16
CA ARG A 119 12.17 5.42 4.54
C ARG A 119 13.17 4.90 5.58
N ARG A 120 13.59 5.76 6.52
CA ARG A 120 14.49 5.38 7.62
C ARG A 120 13.94 4.19 8.41
N PHE A 121 12.64 4.17 8.71
CA PHE A 121 12.01 3.02 9.35
C PHE A 121 12.10 1.74 8.52
N HIS A 122 11.71 1.77 7.24
CA HIS A 122 11.69 0.57 6.40
C HIS A 122 13.10 0.01 6.11
N GLU A 123 14.14 0.84 6.15
CA GLU A 123 15.55 0.43 6.02
C GLU A 123 16.19 -0.02 7.34
N GLN A 124 15.48 0.03 8.47
CA GLN A 124 16.01 -0.55 9.71
C GLN A 124 16.13 -2.08 9.61
N PRO A 125 17.01 -2.69 10.42
CA PRO A 125 17.06 -4.14 10.58
C PRO A 125 15.67 -4.73 10.89
N THR A 126 15.42 -5.92 10.37
CA THR A 126 14.16 -6.63 10.54
C THR A 126 13.79 -6.78 12.01
N GLU A 127 14.77 -7.03 12.88
CA GLU A 127 14.60 -7.20 14.32
C GLU A 127 13.94 -5.98 14.97
N VAL A 128 14.33 -4.77 14.56
CA VAL A 128 13.77 -3.51 15.07
C VAL A 128 12.33 -3.31 14.57
N LYS A 129 12.10 -3.55 13.27
CA LYS A 129 10.75 -3.41 12.69
C LYS A 129 9.76 -4.44 13.26
N ARG A 130 10.24 -5.62 13.64
CA ARG A 130 9.41 -6.71 14.22
C ARG A 130 8.74 -6.31 15.53
N GLU A 131 9.30 -5.36 16.29
CA GLU A 131 8.68 -4.84 17.51
C GLU A 131 7.33 -4.18 17.23
N TYR A 132 7.21 -3.55 16.06
CA TYR A 132 5.99 -2.91 15.58
C TYR A 132 5.09 -3.86 14.78
N TYR A 133 5.57 -5.05 14.41
CA TYR A 133 4.80 -5.95 13.56
C TYR A 133 3.59 -6.54 14.30
N SER A 134 2.39 -6.24 13.83
CA SER A 134 1.18 -6.83 14.38
C SER A 134 0.05 -6.99 13.37
N ARG A 135 -0.73 -8.05 13.57
CA ARG A 135 -2.02 -8.28 12.91
C ARG A 135 -3.19 -7.66 13.68
N ASP A 136 -2.93 -7.13 14.87
CA ASP A 136 -3.91 -6.46 15.70
C ASP A 136 -4.19 -5.04 15.15
N VAL A 137 -5.43 -4.83 14.73
CA VAL A 137 -5.90 -3.60 14.10
C VAL A 137 -6.26 -2.52 15.12
N GLN A 138 -6.28 -2.86 16.41
CA GLN A 138 -6.57 -1.92 17.50
C GLN A 138 -5.33 -1.14 17.94
N LYS A 139 -4.13 -1.55 17.50
CA LYS A 139 -2.90 -0.81 17.82
C LYS A 139 -2.84 0.52 17.10
N ASN A 140 -2.52 1.57 17.85
CA ASN A 140 -2.39 2.92 17.29
C ASN A 140 -1.14 3.07 16.41
N VAL A 141 -0.05 2.36 16.69
CA VAL A 141 1.13 2.29 15.84
C VAL A 141 1.34 0.83 15.45
N ASN A 142 1.32 0.56 14.14
CA ASN A 142 1.37 -0.82 13.65
C ASN A 142 2.13 -0.96 12.33
N PHE A 143 2.99 -1.97 12.25
CA PHE A 143 3.68 -2.38 11.03
C PHE A 143 3.09 -3.70 10.52
N PHE A 144 2.75 -3.79 9.23
CA PHE A 144 2.21 -5.01 8.62
C PHE A 144 2.32 -4.97 7.10
N SER A 145 2.27 -6.12 6.43
CA SER A 145 2.28 -6.18 4.96
C SER A 145 0.89 -6.17 4.34
N ASN A 146 -0.04 -6.94 4.91
CA ASN A 146 -1.31 -7.25 4.25
C ASN A 146 -2.47 -7.35 5.23
N TYR A 147 -3.34 -6.33 5.31
CA TYR A 147 -4.50 -6.34 6.21
C TYR A 147 -5.38 -7.61 6.07
N GLN A 148 -5.59 -8.08 4.84
CA GLN A 148 -6.42 -9.26 4.55
C GLN A 148 -5.64 -10.52 4.16
N LEU A 149 -4.38 -10.69 4.62
CA LEU A 149 -3.49 -11.79 4.22
C LEU A 149 -4.15 -13.18 4.12
N TYR A 150 -4.92 -13.59 5.13
CA TYR A 150 -5.57 -14.91 5.16
C TYR A 150 -6.94 -14.97 4.46
N LYS A 151 -7.50 -13.82 4.05
CA LYS A 151 -8.85 -13.71 3.45
C LYS A 151 -8.81 -13.40 1.95
N ALA A 152 -7.86 -12.57 1.52
CA ALA A 152 -7.70 -12.20 0.12
C ALA A 152 -7.15 -13.39 -0.69
N LYS A 153 -7.48 -13.44 -1.99
CA LYS A 153 -6.98 -14.48 -2.92
C LYS A 153 -5.48 -14.34 -3.21
N SER A 154 -5.00 -13.10 -3.28
CA SER A 154 -3.58 -12.75 -3.40
C SER A 154 -3.20 -11.71 -2.33
N ALA A 155 -1.95 -11.76 -1.90
CA ALA A 155 -1.33 -10.77 -1.03
C ALA A 155 -0.76 -9.62 -1.88
N ASN A 156 -0.76 -8.40 -1.33
CA ASN A 156 -0.09 -7.25 -1.93
C ASN A 156 1.42 -7.35 -1.75
N TRP A 157 2.17 -6.97 -2.77
CA TRP A 157 3.61 -6.76 -2.70
C TRP A 157 3.94 -5.41 -2.03
N ARG A 158 3.62 -5.30 -0.72
CA ARG A 158 3.67 -4.04 0.04
C ARG A 158 3.93 -4.30 1.51
N ASP A 159 4.62 -3.34 2.13
CA ASP A 159 4.65 -3.16 3.58
C ASP A 159 4.03 -1.81 3.98
N THR A 160 3.48 -1.73 5.19
CA THR A 160 2.77 -0.56 5.69
C THR A 160 3.13 -0.32 7.16
N LEU A 161 3.58 0.89 7.47
CA LEU A 161 3.56 1.46 8.81
C LEU A 161 2.34 2.38 8.93
N SER A 162 1.50 2.15 9.93
CA SER A 162 0.24 2.84 10.14
C SER A 162 0.23 3.53 11.50
N PHE A 163 -0.36 4.73 11.52
CA PHE A 163 -0.59 5.53 12.72
C PHE A 163 -2.07 5.91 12.82
N SER A 164 -2.78 5.41 13.85
CA SER A 164 -4.14 5.82 14.15
C SER A 164 -4.12 7.09 14.99
N MET A 165 -4.47 8.22 14.37
CA MET A 165 -4.44 9.53 15.03
C MET A 165 -5.74 9.83 15.81
N ALA A 166 -6.73 8.95 15.75
CA ALA A 166 -8.05 9.12 16.36
C ALA A 166 -8.47 7.86 17.14
N PRO A 167 -9.31 7.97 18.18
CA PRO A 167 -9.81 9.22 18.78
C PRO A 167 -8.74 9.98 19.58
N VAL A 168 -7.66 9.31 19.96
CA VAL A 168 -6.52 9.86 20.68
C VAL A 168 -5.26 9.49 19.91
N ALA A 169 -4.41 10.49 19.63
CA ALA A 169 -3.16 10.26 18.94
C ALA A 169 -2.15 9.48 19.83
N PRO A 170 -1.26 8.66 19.24
CA PRO A 170 -0.18 8.01 19.96
C PRO A 170 0.69 9.03 20.71
N SER A 171 1.22 8.66 21.87
CA SER A 171 2.26 9.47 22.49
C SER A 171 3.55 9.43 21.65
N PRO A 172 4.43 10.44 21.74
CA PRO A 172 5.69 10.45 20.99
C PRO A 172 6.51 9.16 21.13
N GLU A 173 6.47 8.52 22.30
CA GLU A 173 7.20 7.29 22.62
C GLU A 173 6.64 6.06 21.90
N GLU A 174 5.38 6.07 21.49
CA GLU A 174 4.76 4.96 20.75
C GLU A 174 5.24 4.89 19.29
N TYR A 175 5.67 6.02 18.70
CA TYR A 175 6.21 6.03 17.35
C TYR A 175 7.61 5.39 17.31
N PRO A 176 8.01 4.78 16.17
CA PRO A 176 9.40 4.43 15.93
C PRO A 176 10.30 5.66 16.11
N ALA A 177 11.41 5.52 16.82
CA ALA A 177 12.29 6.65 17.14
C ALA A 177 12.74 7.44 15.91
N VAL A 178 12.94 6.75 14.78
CA VAL A 178 13.32 7.34 13.49
C VAL A 178 12.22 8.14 12.79
N CYS A 179 10.97 8.04 13.27
CA CYS A 179 9.79 8.75 12.77
C CYS A 179 9.31 9.88 13.71
N ARG A 180 9.93 10.10 14.88
CA ARG A 180 9.41 11.05 15.90
C ARG A 180 9.69 12.52 15.61
N TYR A 181 10.79 12.82 14.92
CA TYR A 181 11.33 14.18 14.79
C TYR A 181 11.67 14.53 13.34
N SER A 182 10.78 14.18 12.43
CA SER A 182 10.76 14.65 11.04
C SER A 182 9.81 15.81 10.89
#